data_AF-A0A369KZI5-F1
#
_entry.id   AF-A0A369KZI5-F1
#
_cell.length_a   1.000
_cell.length_b   1.000
_cell.length_c   1.000
_cell.angle_alpha   90.00
_cell.angle_beta   90.00
_cell.angle_gamma   90.00
#
_symmetry.space_group_name_H-M   'P 1'
#
loop_
_entity.id
_entity.type
_entity.pdbx_description
1 polymer ?
#
loop_
_entity_poly.entity_id
_entity_poly.type
_entity_poly.pdbx_seq_one_letter_code
_entity_poly.pdbx_strand_id
1 'polypeptide(L)'
;MNPFFIIVVLTYCFLVSCVNSRESKKILGKNSTSINADSQLLRLSYQPALFYYPDSSIRSQRKMLNENNIPQSIIEYMKPRKEIDQLLEKNRLDFRIFQFEPNESNIIFNALQFLRQGDYQSVIEKSRLVLNELQVNDSYLPIEAYSLSPYKEASLLLALAYIQTGDEIGAVQILEKLVENSKNWSPIYVVLSEYYYNKKYYLLSLDVSNRGVDLAIDKNPYLYILQTKSNFALGDKKNARISINRGELLFPNNNEIILWKGILEHFEGNNEQSCQYFLDSYFLDKKNPYSAHNYSYCLIKDSQFEKANEVLELAISNFPSNAHLYYLKGVLENSRGSFSAAQKSWQAYLSLIDENDPNYKIIYFKLSQMVYSNK
;
A
#
# COMPACT_ATOMS: atom_id res chain seq x y z
N MET A 1 -62.63 -43.63 10.27
CA MET A 1 -61.43 -44.41 10.67
C MET A 1 -60.41 -44.22 9.55
N ASN A 2 -59.18 -43.75 9.75
CA ASN A 2 -58.45 -43.49 10.97
C ASN A 2 -57.76 -42.10 10.87
N PRO A 3 -57.76 -41.30 11.95
CA PRO A 3 -57.36 -39.90 11.96
C PRO A 3 -55.92 -39.77 12.47
N PHE A 4 -54.97 -39.40 11.60
CA PHE A 4 -53.64 -39.00 12.09
C PHE A 4 -52.97 -37.91 11.25
N PHE A 5 -53.62 -37.40 10.20
CA PHE A 5 -52.98 -36.49 9.26
C PHE A 5 -53.44 -35.02 9.31
N ILE A 6 -54.35 -34.65 10.23
CA ILE A 6 -54.88 -33.28 10.33
C ILE A 6 -54.53 -32.60 11.67
N ILE A 7 -53.76 -33.25 12.55
CA ILE A 7 -53.47 -32.76 13.91
C ILE A 7 -52.05 -32.16 14.10
N VAL A 8 -51.16 -32.22 13.10
CA VAL A 8 -49.78 -31.71 13.23
C VAL A 8 -49.56 -30.31 12.62
N VAL A 9 -50.52 -29.77 11.85
CA VAL A 9 -50.36 -28.44 11.21
C VAL A 9 -51.26 -27.35 11.81
N LEU A 10 -52.15 -27.70 12.75
CA LEU A 10 -53.10 -26.74 13.37
C LEU A 10 -52.92 -26.55 14.89
N THR A 11 -51.90 -27.15 15.50
CA THR A 11 -51.62 -27.05 16.95
C THR A 11 -50.39 -26.22 17.32
N TYR A 12 -49.67 -25.63 16.35
CA TYR A 12 -48.59 -24.66 16.63
C TYR A 12 -48.99 -23.19 16.43
N CYS A 13 -50.23 -22.92 15.99
CA CYS A 13 -50.76 -21.56 15.80
C CYS A 13 -51.68 -21.07 16.94
N PHE A 14 -51.76 -21.77 18.09
CA PHE A 14 -52.75 -21.43 19.13
C PHE A 14 -52.25 -21.44 20.58
N LEU A 15 -50.94 -21.31 20.80
CA LEU A 15 -50.39 -21.04 22.13
C LEU A 15 -49.27 -19.99 22.03
N VAL A 16 -49.65 -18.72 21.81
CA VAL A 16 -49.33 -17.54 22.64
C VAL A 16 -50.04 -16.35 21.99
N SER A 17 -51.36 -16.29 22.16
CA SER A 17 -52.14 -15.06 22.02
C SER A 17 -53.25 -15.12 23.07
N CYS A 18 -53.22 -14.14 23.97
CA CYS A 18 -54.22 -13.76 24.99
C CYS A 18 -53.73 -13.87 26.44
N VAL A 19 -52.94 -12.88 26.88
CA VAL A 19 -53.16 -12.26 28.20
C VAL A 19 -53.27 -10.75 28.02
N ASN A 20 -54.54 -10.34 28.02
CA ASN A 20 -55.11 -9.13 28.60
C ASN A 20 -54.78 -7.72 28.07
N SER A 21 -55.75 -7.20 27.33
CA SER A 21 -56.08 -5.79 27.20
C SER A 21 -56.62 -5.20 28.51
N ARG A 22 -55.97 -4.19 29.08
CA ARG A 22 -56.59 -3.10 29.87
C ARG A 22 -55.53 -2.07 30.24
N GLU A 23 -55.34 -1.09 29.36
CA GLU A 23 -55.10 0.34 29.69
C GLU A 23 -54.76 1.11 28.42
N SER A 24 -55.80 1.42 27.65
CA SER A 24 -55.73 2.42 26.57
C SER A 24 -56.83 3.45 26.81
N LYS A 25 -56.52 4.49 27.60
CA LYS A 25 -57.06 5.87 27.49
C LYS A 25 -56.69 6.71 28.73
N LYS A 26 -55.59 7.45 28.61
CA LYS A 26 -55.17 8.68 29.31
C LYS A 26 -53.63 8.65 29.24
N ILE A 27 -52.94 9.38 28.37
CA ILE A 27 -52.88 10.84 28.26
C ILE A 27 -52.30 11.16 26.88
N LEU A 28 -53.08 11.87 26.05
CA LEU A 28 -52.54 12.66 24.94
C LEU A 28 -51.96 13.93 25.56
N GLY A 29 -50.63 14.06 25.54
CA GLY A 29 -49.94 15.22 26.07
C GLY A 29 -48.45 15.22 25.71
N LYS A 30 -48.14 15.88 24.60
CA LYS A 30 -46.88 16.57 24.26
C LYS A 30 -45.53 15.96 24.68
N ASN A 31 -44.72 15.78 23.63
CA ASN A 31 -43.28 16.04 23.54
C ASN A 31 -42.27 15.07 24.17
N SER A 32 -41.22 14.86 23.36
CA SER A 32 -39.89 14.33 23.66
C SER A 32 -39.83 12.91 24.23
N THR A 33 -39.55 11.96 23.35
CA THR A 33 -38.69 10.83 23.70
C THR A 33 -37.57 10.80 22.68
N SER A 34 -36.43 11.34 23.10
CA SER A 34 -35.12 11.13 22.52
C SER A 34 -34.97 9.67 22.12
N ILE A 35 -34.65 9.41 20.85
CA ILE A 35 -34.08 8.14 20.47
C ILE A 35 -32.75 8.07 21.21
N ASN A 36 -32.70 7.23 22.25
CA ASN A 36 -31.50 7.03 23.02
C ASN A 36 -30.43 6.50 22.06
N ALA A 37 -29.40 7.31 21.78
CA ALA A 37 -28.35 7.07 20.79
C ALA A 37 -27.35 5.99 21.24
N ASP A 38 -27.82 4.98 21.96
CA ASP A 38 -27.08 3.79 22.37
C ASP A 38 -27.57 2.56 21.60
N SER A 39 -27.94 2.75 20.32
CA SER A 39 -28.24 1.60 19.48
C SER A 39 -26.94 0.83 19.25
N GLN A 40 -26.93 -0.42 19.68
CA GLN A 40 -25.91 -1.42 19.44
C GLN A 40 -25.59 -1.61 17.92
N LEU A 41 -26.31 -0.93 17.01
CA LEU A 41 -25.99 -0.79 15.58
C LEU A 41 -24.73 0.05 15.29
N LEU A 42 -24.27 0.87 16.23
CA LEU A 42 -22.96 1.55 16.18
C LEU A 42 -21.81 0.64 16.65
N ARG A 43 -22.12 -0.51 17.27
CA ARG A 43 -21.18 -1.55 17.72
C ARG A 43 -21.12 -2.72 16.76
N LEU A 44 -21.07 -2.45 15.45
CA LEU A 44 -20.64 -3.50 14.52
C LEU A 44 -19.25 -3.95 14.96
N SER A 45 -19.17 -5.21 15.39
CA SER A 45 -17.93 -5.88 15.74
C SER A 45 -16.97 -5.76 14.56
N TYR A 46 -15.93 -4.98 14.79
CA TYR A 46 -14.66 -4.97 14.09
C TYR A 46 -14.26 -6.38 13.60
N GLN A 47 -13.84 -6.52 12.32
CA GLN A 47 -12.81 -7.42 11.73
C GLN A 47 -13.07 -7.64 10.22
N PRO A 48 -12.06 -7.85 9.34
CA PRO A 48 -10.73 -7.23 9.14
C PRO A 48 -10.68 -6.52 7.75
N ALA A 49 -10.05 -5.37 7.54
CA ALA A 49 -8.62 -5.14 7.62
C ALA A 49 -8.37 -3.67 8.00
N LEU A 50 -7.99 -3.42 9.24
CA LEU A 50 -7.74 -2.07 9.76
C LEU A 50 -6.23 -1.76 9.86
N PHE A 51 -5.45 -2.30 8.92
CA PHE A 51 -4.02 -2.02 8.75
C PHE A 51 -3.74 -1.64 7.31
N TYR A 52 -3.01 -0.53 7.12
CA TYR A 52 -2.59 -0.08 5.80
C TYR A 52 -1.44 -0.99 5.34
N TYR A 53 -1.80 -1.95 4.50
CA TYR A 53 -0.85 -2.69 3.69
C TYR A 53 -0.44 -1.83 2.49
N PRO A 54 0.82 -1.90 2.02
CA PRO A 54 1.18 -1.47 0.66
C PRO A 54 0.54 -2.42 -0.36
N ASP A 55 -0.79 -2.37 -0.45
CA ASP A 55 -1.64 -3.08 -1.40
C ASP A 55 -2.25 -2.03 -2.34
N SER A 56 -1.48 -1.60 -3.34
CA SER A 56 -1.91 -0.66 -4.38
C SER A 56 -2.84 -1.33 -5.38
N SER A 57 -4.03 -1.72 -4.95
CA SER A 57 -4.95 -2.50 -5.80
C SER A 57 -5.90 -1.68 -6.67
N ILE A 58 -5.88 -0.34 -6.59
CA ILE A 58 -6.88 0.47 -7.29
C ILE A 58 -6.27 1.27 -8.44
N ARG A 59 -6.89 1.21 -9.63
CA ARG A 59 -6.47 2.00 -10.81
C ARG A 59 -6.60 3.50 -10.55
N SER A 60 -7.61 3.95 -9.79
CA SER A 60 -7.73 5.34 -9.35
C SER A 60 -6.64 5.73 -8.36
N GLN A 61 -6.28 4.85 -7.41
CA GLN A 61 -5.13 5.08 -6.54
C GLN A 61 -3.83 5.11 -7.36
N ARG A 62 -3.61 4.26 -8.36
CA ARG A 62 -2.44 4.38 -9.25
C ARG A 62 -2.40 5.69 -10.05
N LYS A 63 -3.57 6.26 -10.39
CA LYS A 63 -3.69 7.56 -11.07
C LYS A 63 -3.54 8.75 -10.11
N MET A 64 -3.80 8.56 -8.81
CA MET A 64 -3.69 9.58 -7.74
C MET A 64 -2.44 9.44 -6.86
N LEU A 65 -1.75 8.29 -6.87
CA LEU A 65 -0.44 7.97 -6.26
C LEU A 65 0.70 8.57 -7.08
N ASN A 66 0.42 9.68 -7.77
CA ASN A 66 1.24 10.26 -8.82
C ASN A 66 2.44 11.06 -8.27
N GLU A 67 2.83 10.83 -7.02
CA GLU A 67 4.04 11.36 -6.43
C GLU A 67 4.68 10.25 -5.56
N ASN A 68 5.74 9.62 -6.06
CA ASN A 68 6.73 8.86 -5.29
C ASN A 68 6.40 7.43 -4.79
N ASN A 69 5.92 6.52 -5.65
CA ASN A 69 5.85 5.08 -5.31
C ASN A 69 6.79 4.20 -6.16
N ILE A 70 8.01 4.67 -6.37
CA ILE A 70 9.14 3.75 -6.56
C ILE A 70 9.59 3.40 -5.13
N PRO A 71 9.65 2.13 -4.70
CA PRO A 71 10.16 1.78 -3.39
C PRO A 71 11.48 2.51 -3.13
N GLN A 72 11.64 3.12 -1.95
CA GLN A 72 12.78 3.98 -1.65
C GLN A 72 14.12 3.25 -1.88
N SER A 73 14.14 1.92 -1.69
CA SER A 73 15.29 1.07 -2.02
C SER A 73 15.63 1.04 -3.52
N ILE A 74 14.64 1.03 -4.41
CA ILE A 74 14.84 1.13 -5.86
C ILE A 74 15.24 2.58 -6.23
N ILE A 75 14.65 3.60 -5.57
CA ILE A 75 15.07 5.00 -5.75
C ILE A 75 16.55 5.17 -5.36
N GLU A 76 16.95 4.65 -4.21
CA GLU A 76 18.32 4.70 -3.69
C GLU A 76 19.29 3.89 -4.55
N TYR A 77 18.85 2.74 -5.05
CA TYR A 77 19.63 1.97 -6.01
C TYR A 77 19.84 2.71 -7.33
N MET A 78 18.82 3.44 -7.81
CA MET A 78 18.89 4.22 -9.05
C MET A 78 19.57 5.59 -8.87
N LYS A 79 20.01 5.95 -7.66
CA LYS A 79 20.92 7.10 -7.48
C LYS A 79 22.30 6.72 -8.03
N PRO A 80 23.01 7.64 -8.71
CA PRO A 80 24.40 7.38 -9.12
C PRO A 80 25.23 6.95 -7.90
N ARG A 81 26.02 5.87 -8.04
CA ARG A 81 26.90 5.37 -6.98
C ARG A 81 27.90 6.47 -6.61
N LYS A 82 28.30 6.58 -5.33
CA LYS A 82 29.34 7.52 -4.84
C LYS A 82 30.65 7.48 -5.65
N GLU A 83 30.92 6.37 -6.32
CA GLU A 83 32.07 6.19 -7.24
C GLU A 83 31.96 7.08 -8.50
N ILE A 84 30.74 7.37 -8.97
CA ILE A 84 30.46 8.30 -10.09
C ILE A 84 30.71 9.74 -9.66
N ASP A 85 30.29 10.13 -8.45
CA ASP A 85 30.58 11.46 -7.89
C ASP A 85 32.10 11.67 -7.71
N GLN A 86 32.83 10.64 -7.26
CA GLN A 86 34.30 10.69 -7.16
C GLN A 86 34.99 10.80 -8.53
N LEU A 87 34.45 10.15 -9.57
CA LEU A 87 34.93 10.29 -10.96
C LEU A 87 34.64 11.68 -11.54
N LEU A 88 33.49 12.27 -11.19
CA LEU A 88 33.09 13.63 -11.60
C LEU A 88 33.88 14.73 -10.88
N GLU A 89 34.19 14.55 -9.59
CA GLU A 89 35.04 15.50 -8.85
C GLU A 89 36.51 15.44 -9.27
N LYS A 90 37.02 14.25 -9.65
CA LYS A 90 38.42 14.06 -10.03
C LYS A 90 38.74 14.61 -11.43
N ASN A 91 37.75 14.76 -12.31
CA ASN A 91 37.89 15.30 -13.65
C ASN A 91 37.38 16.74 -13.77
N ARG A 92 37.94 17.66 -12.97
CA ARG A 92 37.88 19.10 -13.30
C ARG A 92 38.74 19.37 -14.53
N LEU A 93 38.17 19.19 -15.73
CA LEU A 93 38.74 19.69 -16.98
C LEU A 93 37.70 20.55 -17.72
N ASP A 94 38.16 21.77 -18.02
CA ASP A 94 37.59 22.90 -18.75
C ASP A 94 36.10 22.87 -19.19
N PHE A 95 35.37 23.82 -18.60
CA PHE A 95 33.93 24.09 -18.77
C PHE A 95 33.54 24.69 -20.15
N ARG A 96 34.37 24.60 -21.20
CA ARG A 96 34.14 25.34 -22.47
C ARG A 96 34.24 24.54 -23.78
N ILE A 97 34.32 23.20 -23.76
CA ILE A 97 34.46 22.43 -25.02
C ILE A 97 33.26 21.53 -25.37
N PHE A 98 32.25 21.39 -24.52
CA PHE A 98 31.06 20.62 -24.92
C PHE A 98 30.01 21.50 -25.62
N GLN A 99 29.96 21.43 -26.95
CA GLN A 99 28.66 21.32 -27.60
C GLN A 99 28.02 20.06 -27.01
N PHE A 100 27.07 20.24 -26.08
CA PHE A 100 26.58 19.19 -25.20
C PHE A 100 25.73 18.16 -25.98
N GLU A 101 26.37 17.13 -26.51
CA GLU A 101 25.69 15.86 -26.74
C GLU A 101 25.36 15.24 -25.37
N PRO A 102 24.07 14.94 -25.07
CA PRO A 102 23.72 14.39 -23.77
C PRO A 102 24.29 12.97 -23.63
N ASN A 103 25.25 12.77 -22.73
CA ASN A 103 25.73 11.44 -22.33
C ASN A 103 24.54 10.57 -21.84
N GLU A 104 24.44 9.31 -22.29
CA GLU A 104 23.37 8.34 -21.99
C GLU A 104 23.01 8.28 -20.48
N SER A 105 24.02 8.40 -19.61
CA SER A 105 23.83 8.44 -18.15
C SER A 105 23.01 9.65 -17.69
N ASN A 106 23.18 10.81 -18.32
CA ASN A 106 22.38 12.01 -18.04
C ASN A 106 20.94 11.83 -18.53
N ILE A 107 20.74 11.12 -19.64
CA ILE A 107 19.41 10.85 -20.20
C ILE A 107 18.62 9.94 -19.25
N ILE A 108 19.26 8.88 -18.73
CA ILE A 108 18.68 7.98 -17.73
C ILE A 108 18.37 8.72 -16.43
N PHE A 109 19.29 9.55 -15.94
CA PHE A 109 19.04 10.37 -14.76
C PHE A 109 17.81 11.27 -14.94
N ASN A 110 17.67 11.89 -16.11
CA ASN A 110 16.50 12.71 -16.41
C ASN A 110 15.22 11.88 -16.54
N ALA A 111 15.28 10.69 -17.14
CA ALA A 111 14.15 9.77 -17.20
C ALA A 111 13.70 9.37 -15.79
N LEU A 112 14.64 9.14 -14.86
CA LEU A 112 14.31 8.87 -13.46
C LEU A 112 13.57 10.05 -12.80
N GLN A 113 13.96 11.30 -13.08
CA GLN A 113 13.25 12.47 -12.54
C GLN A 113 11.82 12.56 -13.08
N PHE A 114 11.62 12.31 -14.37
CA PHE A 114 10.28 12.28 -14.96
C PHE A 114 9.41 11.16 -14.41
N LEU A 115 10.00 9.99 -14.14
CA LEU A 115 9.28 8.89 -13.50
C LEU A 115 8.77 9.30 -12.11
N ARG A 116 9.55 10.06 -11.34
CA ARG A 116 9.11 10.59 -10.03
C ARG A 116 8.00 11.63 -10.13
N GLN A 117 8.01 12.41 -11.21
CA GLN A 117 7.00 13.44 -11.50
C GLN A 117 5.73 12.85 -12.13
N GLY A 118 5.69 11.53 -12.39
CA GLY A 118 4.58 10.86 -13.05
C GLY A 118 4.48 11.13 -14.56
N ASP A 119 5.53 11.70 -15.17
CA ASP A 119 5.59 11.92 -16.62
C ASP A 119 6.12 10.69 -17.35
N TYR A 120 5.27 9.66 -17.40
CA TYR A 120 5.63 8.36 -17.96
C TYR A 120 5.92 8.41 -19.46
N GLN A 121 5.34 9.36 -20.20
CA GLN A 121 5.61 9.48 -21.64
C GLN A 121 7.05 9.93 -21.89
N SER A 122 7.49 10.96 -21.16
CA SER A 122 8.89 11.41 -21.23
C SER A 122 9.88 10.33 -20.79
N VAL A 123 9.50 9.46 -19.84
CA VAL A 123 10.32 8.29 -19.45
C VAL A 123 10.45 7.32 -20.61
N ILE A 124 9.34 6.98 -21.29
CA ILE A 124 9.32 6.05 -22.42
C ILE A 124 10.19 6.58 -23.56
N GLU A 125 10.02 7.85 -23.93
CA GLU A 125 10.78 8.50 -25.00
C GLU A 125 12.28 8.47 -24.72
N LYS A 126 12.69 8.92 -23.53
CA LYS A 126 14.11 8.96 -23.13
C LYS A 126 14.73 7.59 -23.01
N SER A 127 14.01 6.62 -22.44
CA SER A 127 14.51 5.26 -22.30
C SER A 127 14.69 4.60 -23.67
N ARG A 128 13.73 4.77 -24.59
CA ARG A 128 13.85 4.25 -25.96
C ARG A 128 14.99 4.89 -26.74
N LEU A 129 15.23 6.19 -26.56
CA LEU A 129 16.34 6.89 -27.19
C LEU A 129 17.68 6.25 -26.81
N VAL A 130 17.93 6.04 -25.51
CA VAL A 130 19.15 5.37 -25.02
C VAL A 130 19.25 3.94 -25.55
N LEU A 131 18.16 3.17 -25.52
CA LEU A 131 18.15 1.79 -26.00
C LEU A 131 18.46 1.70 -27.50
N ASN A 132 17.96 2.64 -28.30
CA ASN A 132 18.21 2.68 -29.74
C ASN A 132 19.66 3.12 -30.05
N GLU A 133 20.19 4.13 -29.35
CA GLU A 133 21.58 4.58 -29.52
C GLU A 133 22.56 3.44 -29.20
N LEU A 134 22.34 2.73 -28.08
CA LEU A 134 23.15 1.58 -27.68
C LEU A 134 23.05 0.41 -28.67
N GLN A 135 21.87 0.15 -29.23
CA GLN A 135 21.70 -0.89 -30.26
C GLN A 135 22.37 -0.56 -31.60
N VAL A 136 22.50 0.73 -31.92
CA VAL A 136 23.15 1.17 -33.16
C VAL A 136 24.68 1.20 -33.02
N ASN A 137 25.18 1.57 -31.84
CA ASN A 137 26.61 1.74 -31.59
C ASN A 137 27.35 0.43 -31.33
N ASP A 138 26.68 -0.56 -30.73
CA ASP A 138 27.32 -1.81 -30.36
C ASP A 138 26.92 -2.99 -31.25
N SER A 139 27.89 -3.83 -31.60
CA SER A 139 27.70 -5.07 -32.39
C SER A 139 27.12 -6.24 -31.58
N TYR A 140 26.57 -6.00 -30.38
CA TYR A 140 26.10 -7.06 -29.50
C TYR A 140 24.76 -7.64 -29.97
N LEU A 141 24.56 -8.94 -29.74
CA LEU A 141 23.23 -9.53 -29.86
C LEU A 141 22.30 -8.89 -28.81
N PRO A 142 21.04 -8.55 -29.14
CA PRO A 142 20.11 -7.85 -28.25
C PRO A 142 19.92 -8.51 -26.86
N ILE A 143 20.24 -9.79 -26.73
CA ILE A 143 20.13 -10.57 -25.50
C ILE A 143 21.26 -10.22 -24.51
N GLU A 144 22.50 -10.08 -24.98
CA GLU A 144 23.64 -9.76 -24.13
C GLU A 144 23.56 -8.33 -23.57
N ALA A 145 22.91 -7.42 -24.32
CA ALA A 145 22.69 -6.04 -23.91
C ALA A 145 21.92 -5.91 -22.59
N TYR A 146 20.99 -6.82 -22.29
CA TYR A 146 20.22 -6.80 -21.03
C TYR A 146 21.07 -7.04 -19.76
N SER A 147 22.35 -7.37 -19.89
CA SER A 147 23.31 -7.47 -18.78
C SER A 147 24.13 -6.19 -18.55
N LEU A 148 24.19 -5.31 -19.55
CA LEU A 148 25.09 -4.15 -19.60
C LEU A 148 24.43 -2.88 -19.08
N SER A 149 25.20 -2.06 -18.37
CA SER A 149 24.83 -0.68 -18.06
C SER A 149 25.28 0.22 -19.22
N PRO A 150 24.47 1.19 -19.68
CA PRO A 150 23.20 1.65 -19.10
C PRO A 150 21.93 0.93 -19.63
N TYR A 151 22.08 -0.06 -20.51
CA TYR A 151 20.97 -0.69 -21.23
C TYR A 151 19.93 -1.34 -20.30
N LYS A 152 20.38 -2.03 -19.25
CA LYS A 152 19.49 -2.68 -18.28
C LYS A 152 18.72 -1.66 -17.43
N GLU A 153 19.33 -0.54 -17.07
CA GLU A 153 18.69 0.55 -16.33
C GLU A 153 17.62 1.24 -17.19
N ALA A 154 17.93 1.55 -18.44
CA ALA A 154 16.97 2.10 -19.39
C ALA A 154 15.80 1.13 -19.65
N SER A 155 16.09 -0.17 -19.78
CA SER A 155 15.07 -1.22 -19.92
C SER A 155 14.15 -1.31 -18.70
N LEU A 156 14.70 -1.23 -17.48
CA LEU A 156 13.90 -1.24 -16.26
C LEU A 156 13.00 -0.01 -16.15
N LEU A 157 13.52 1.18 -16.47
CA LEU A 157 12.73 2.42 -16.49
C LEU A 157 11.60 2.36 -17.52
N LEU A 158 11.86 1.79 -18.70
CA LEU A 158 10.85 1.56 -19.72
C LEU A 158 9.74 0.61 -19.22
N ALA A 159 10.13 -0.50 -18.59
CA ALA A 159 9.17 -1.46 -18.02
C ALA A 159 8.31 -0.81 -16.91
N LEU A 160 8.92 -0.02 -16.04
CA LEU A 160 8.20 0.74 -15.00
C LEU A 160 7.19 1.71 -15.63
N ALA A 161 7.58 2.45 -16.66
CA ALA A 161 6.66 3.36 -17.35
C ALA A 161 5.51 2.61 -18.03
N TYR A 162 5.77 1.45 -18.65
CA TYR A 162 4.75 0.59 -19.25
C TYR A 162 3.74 0.05 -18.24
N ILE A 163 4.18 -0.34 -17.04
CA ILE A 163 3.26 -0.74 -15.95
C ILE A 163 2.30 0.40 -15.61
N GLN A 164 2.79 1.65 -15.59
CA GLN A 164 1.99 2.81 -15.22
C GLN A 164 1.03 3.26 -16.33
N THR A 165 1.46 3.16 -17.59
CA THR A 165 0.58 3.46 -18.74
C THR A 165 -0.41 2.34 -19.04
N GLY A 166 -0.19 1.15 -18.48
CA GLY A 166 -1.07 -0.02 -18.63
C GLY A 166 -0.66 -0.99 -19.73
N ASP A 167 0.51 -0.81 -20.36
CA ASP A 167 1.11 -1.77 -21.28
C ASP A 167 1.82 -2.90 -20.51
N GLU A 168 1.01 -3.74 -19.87
CA GLU A 168 1.53 -4.78 -18.98
C GLU A 168 2.27 -5.88 -19.73
N ILE A 169 1.86 -6.19 -20.96
CA ILE A 169 2.48 -7.23 -21.78
C ILE A 169 3.90 -6.81 -22.16
N GLY A 170 4.07 -5.57 -22.65
CA GLY A 170 5.39 -5.03 -22.95
C GLY A 170 6.30 -4.96 -21.73
N ALA A 171 5.75 -4.56 -20.57
CA ALA A 171 6.52 -4.49 -19.33
C ALA A 171 7.05 -5.86 -18.88
N VAL A 172 6.18 -6.87 -18.83
CA VAL A 172 6.56 -8.23 -18.37
C VAL A 172 7.60 -8.85 -19.30
N GLN A 173 7.45 -8.70 -20.61
CA GLN A 173 8.44 -9.20 -21.59
C GLN A 173 9.84 -8.59 -21.36
N ILE A 174 9.91 -7.29 -21.04
CA ILE A 174 11.19 -6.64 -20.72
C ILE A 174 11.75 -7.17 -19.39
N LEU A 175 10.91 -7.28 -18.36
CA LEU A 175 11.33 -7.75 -17.04
C LEU A 175 11.81 -9.21 -17.07
N GLU A 176 11.16 -10.09 -17.83
CA GLU A 176 11.58 -11.48 -17.98
C GLU A 176 12.96 -11.59 -18.63
N LYS A 177 13.19 -10.86 -19.73
CA LYS A 177 14.52 -10.78 -20.36
C LYS A 177 15.57 -10.23 -19.40
N LEU A 178 15.22 -9.23 -18.60
CA LEU A 178 16.11 -8.68 -17.58
C LEU A 178 16.45 -9.72 -16.50
N VAL A 179 15.47 -10.48 -16.01
CA VAL A 179 15.71 -11.54 -15.01
C VAL A 179 16.62 -12.65 -15.55
N GLU A 180 16.51 -12.98 -16.84
CA GLU A 180 17.35 -14.00 -17.47
C GLU A 180 18.81 -13.56 -17.65
N ASN A 181 19.03 -12.28 -17.98
CA ASN A 181 20.34 -11.77 -18.39
C ASN A 181 21.06 -10.95 -17.31
N SER A 182 20.34 -10.42 -16.32
CA SER A 182 20.85 -9.63 -15.19
C SER A 182 20.55 -10.30 -13.85
N LYS A 183 20.88 -11.59 -13.74
CA LYS A 183 20.53 -12.43 -12.56
C LYS A 183 21.06 -11.92 -11.22
N ASN A 184 22.14 -11.13 -11.25
CA ASN A 184 22.78 -10.61 -10.05
C ASN A 184 22.22 -9.25 -9.59
N TRP A 185 21.18 -8.72 -10.25
CA TRP A 185 20.69 -7.36 -10.06
C TRP A 185 19.31 -7.33 -9.37
N SER A 186 19.29 -7.00 -8.08
CA SER A 186 18.08 -7.08 -7.22
C SER A 186 16.85 -6.29 -7.67
N PRO A 187 16.94 -5.08 -8.26
CA PRO A 187 15.77 -4.26 -8.59
C PRO A 187 14.81 -4.92 -9.57
N ILE A 188 15.29 -5.75 -10.50
CA ILE A 188 14.41 -6.43 -11.46
C ILE A 188 13.49 -7.40 -10.70
N TYR A 189 14.06 -8.17 -9.78
CA TYR A 189 13.29 -9.10 -8.94
C TYR A 189 12.29 -8.37 -8.06
N VAL A 190 12.67 -7.20 -7.53
CA VAL A 190 11.74 -6.35 -6.78
C VAL A 190 10.56 -5.95 -7.66
N VAL A 191 10.81 -5.33 -8.82
CA VAL A 191 9.75 -4.79 -9.68
C VAL A 191 8.83 -5.90 -10.18
N LEU A 192 9.39 -7.03 -10.63
CA LEU A 192 8.61 -8.15 -11.15
C LEU A 192 7.81 -8.86 -10.03
N SER A 193 8.41 -9.06 -8.86
CA SER A 193 7.72 -9.67 -7.72
C SER A 193 6.60 -8.77 -7.21
N GLU A 194 6.81 -7.45 -7.14
CA GLU A 194 5.79 -6.47 -6.77
C GLU A 194 4.66 -6.41 -7.80
N TYR A 195 4.98 -6.44 -9.09
CA TYR A 195 3.98 -6.55 -10.16
C TYR A 195 3.08 -7.77 -9.95
N TYR A 196 3.67 -8.96 -9.76
CA TYR A 196 2.90 -10.19 -9.53
C TYR A 196 2.08 -10.14 -8.24
N TYR A 197 2.63 -9.58 -7.16
CA TYR A 197 1.90 -9.42 -5.90
C TYR A 197 0.66 -8.53 -6.10
N ASN A 198 0.80 -7.39 -6.78
CA ASN A 198 -0.31 -6.48 -7.06
C ASN A 198 -1.38 -7.10 -7.96
N LYS A 199 -0.99 -8.04 -8.82
CA LYS A 199 -1.91 -8.88 -9.62
C LYS A 199 -2.53 -10.04 -8.84
N LYS A 200 -2.20 -10.18 -7.56
CA LYS A 200 -2.61 -11.30 -6.69
C LYS A 200 -2.08 -12.65 -7.14
N TYR A 201 -1.05 -12.67 -7.97
CA TYR A 201 -0.32 -13.87 -8.36
C TYR A 201 0.77 -14.19 -7.31
N TYR A 202 0.33 -14.47 -6.09
CA TYR A 202 1.22 -14.55 -4.92
C TYR A 202 2.29 -15.63 -5.03
N LEU A 203 2.00 -16.78 -5.68
CA LEU A 203 2.99 -17.83 -5.93
C LEU A 203 4.12 -17.36 -6.85
N LEU A 204 3.79 -16.64 -7.93
CA LEU A 204 4.80 -16.09 -8.84
C LEU A 204 5.62 -14.98 -8.17
N SER A 205 4.95 -14.14 -7.38
CA SER A 205 5.64 -13.11 -6.58
C SER A 205 6.64 -13.72 -5.59
N LEU A 206 6.25 -14.81 -4.92
CA LEU A 206 7.12 -15.55 -4.01
C LEU A 206 8.30 -16.20 -4.75
N ASP A 207 8.07 -16.85 -5.89
CA ASP A 207 9.15 -17.44 -6.70
C ASP A 207 10.18 -16.39 -7.12
N VAL A 208 9.73 -15.28 -7.70
CA VAL A 208 10.60 -14.21 -8.17
C VAL A 208 11.38 -13.57 -7.01
N SER A 209 10.74 -13.33 -5.87
CA SER A 209 11.43 -12.76 -4.70
C SER A 209 12.45 -13.73 -4.10
N ASN A 210 12.16 -15.04 -4.05
CA ASN A 210 13.13 -16.08 -3.66
C ASN A 210 14.36 -16.07 -4.57
N ARG A 211 14.14 -16.08 -5.89
CA ARG A 211 15.23 -15.99 -6.88
C ARG A 211 16.06 -14.73 -6.68
N GLY A 212 15.43 -13.59 -6.39
CA GLY A 212 16.15 -12.36 -6.08
C GLY A 212 17.01 -12.46 -4.83
N VAL A 213 16.51 -13.07 -3.75
CA VAL A 213 17.27 -13.28 -2.51
C VAL A 213 18.46 -14.22 -2.73
N ASP A 214 18.32 -15.23 -3.59
CA ASP A 214 19.34 -16.26 -3.81
C ASP A 214 20.39 -15.87 -4.85
N LEU A 215 20.00 -15.14 -5.90
CA LEU A 215 20.86 -14.83 -7.06
C LEU A 215 21.45 -13.41 -7.05
N ALA A 216 20.76 -12.44 -6.44
CA ALA A 216 21.24 -11.06 -6.45
C ALA A 216 22.49 -10.90 -5.57
N ILE A 217 23.50 -10.20 -6.08
CA ILE A 217 24.70 -9.87 -5.31
C ILE A 217 24.38 -8.73 -4.34
N ASP A 218 23.59 -7.77 -4.80
CA ASP A 218 23.12 -6.66 -3.98
C ASP A 218 21.91 -7.10 -3.15
N LYS A 219 22.13 -7.37 -1.86
CA LYS A 219 21.03 -7.73 -0.96
C LYS A 219 20.08 -6.54 -0.79
N ASN A 220 18.81 -6.73 -1.13
CA ASN A 220 17.78 -5.71 -1.00
C ASN A 220 16.77 -6.08 0.10
N PRO A 221 16.54 -5.23 1.12
CA PRO A 221 15.59 -5.51 2.20
C PRO A 221 14.16 -5.75 1.69
N TYR A 222 13.78 -5.10 0.59
CA TYR A 222 12.41 -5.18 0.05
C TYR A 222 12.08 -6.56 -0.53
N LEU A 223 13.08 -7.35 -0.96
CA LEU A 223 12.84 -8.73 -1.37
C LEU A 223 12.36 -9.61 -0.22
N TYR A 224 12.87 -9.40 1.00
CA TYR A 224 12.41 -10.12 2.19
C TYR A 224 10.99 -9.68 2.60
N ILE A 225 10.66 -8.41 2.39
CA ILE A 225 9.31 -7.88 2.57
C ILE A 225 8.36 -8.52 1.57
N LEU A 226 8.74 -8.63 0.28
CA LEU A 226 7.93 -9.27 -0.75
C LEU A 226 7.73 -10.78 -0.51
N GLN A 227 8.75 -11.49 -0.04
CA GLN A 227 8.58 -12.88 0.44
C GLN A 227 7.58 -12.95 1.59
N THR A 228 7.70 -12.05 2.57
CA THR A 228 6.82 -11.97 3.74
C THR A 228 5.37 -11.72 3.31
N LYS A 229 5.16 -10.70 2.48
CA LYS A 229 3.88 -10.34 1.86
C LYS A 229 3.24 -11.52 1.14
N SER A 230 4.00 -12.18 0.28
CA SER A 230 3.50 -13.29 -0.55
C SER A 230 3.15 -14.51 0.28
N ASN A 231 4.01 -14.91 1.23
CA ASN A 231 3.73 -16.00 2.16
C ASN A 231 2.49 -15.70 3.02
N PHE A 232 2.39 -14.48 3.52
CA PHE A 232 1.23 -14.05 4.33
C PHE A 232 -0.07 -14.11 3.52
N ALA A 233 -0.07 -13.61 2.28
CA ALA A 233 -1.23 -13.66 1.39
C ALA A 233 -1.63 -15.10 1.00
N LEU A 234 -0.67 -16.03 0.95
CA LEU A 234 -0.92 -17.46 0.76
C LEU A 234 -1.42 -18.17 2.02
N GLY A 235 -1.50 -17.47 3.17
CA GLY A 235 -1.87 -18.04 4.45
C GLY A 235 -0.73 -18.74 5.19
N ASP A 236 0.48 -18.75 4.65
CA ASP A 236 1.67 -19.34 5.26
C ASP A 236 2.35 -18.35 6.22
N LYS A 237 1.70 -18.14 7.36
CA LYS A 237 2.19 -17.23 8.41
C LYS A 237 3.57 -17.64 8.94
N LYS A 238 3.87 -18.94 8.98
CA LYS A 238 5.14 -19.47 9.46
C LYS A 238 6.29 -19.03 8.56
N ASN A 239 6.15 -19.21 7.25
CA ASN A 239 7.19 -18.78 6.31
C ASN A 239 7.27 -17.25 6.19
N ALA A 240 6.14 -16.54 6.32
CA ALA A 240 6.16 -15.08 6.40
C ALA A 240 7.04 -14.58 7.57
N ARG A 241 6.90 -15.20 8.75
CA ARG A 241 7.72 -14.90 9.94
C ARG A 241 9.20 -15.24 9.74
N ILE A 242 9.51 -16.35 9.07
CA ILE A 242 10.89 -16.72 8.74
C ILE A 242 11.52 -15.67 7.79
N SER A 243 10.80 -15.28 6.74
CA SER A 243 11.27 -14.28 5.78
C SER A 243 11.55 -12.93 6.43
N ILE A 244 10.65 -12.42 7.27
CA ILE A 244 10.84 -11.11 7.90
C ILE A 244 11.98 -11.11 8.92
N ASN A 245 12.13 -12.19 9.71
CA ASN A 245 13.21 -12.31 10.70
C ASN A 245 14.58 -12.41 10.00
N ARG A 246 14.65 -13.10 8.86
CA ARG A 246 15.86 -13.12 8.03
C ARG A 246 16.18 -11.74 7.47
N GLY A 247 15.16 -10.99 7.04
CA GLY A 247 15.30 -9.60 6.62
C GLY A 247 15.85 -8.72 7.75
N GLU A 248 15.27 -8.77 8.94
CA GLU A 248 15.71 -8.00 10.10
C GLU A 248 17.15 -8.31 10.50
N LEU A 249 17.54 -9.59 10.52
CA LEU A 249 18.90 -9.99 10.84
C LEU A 249 19.94 -9.32 9.92
N LEU A 250 19.59 -9.15 8.64
CA LEU A 250 20.45 -8.52 7.64
C LEU A 250 20.33 -6.99 7.62
N PHE A 251 19.17 -6.46 8.02
CA PHE A 251 18.83 -5.05 7.93
C PHE A 251 18.10 -4.57 9.21
N PRO A 252 18.78 -4.54 10.37
CA PRO A 252 18.13 -4.39 11.68
C PRO A 252 17.44 -3.03 11.90
N ASN A 253 17.78 -2.00 11.13
CA ASN A 253 17.21 -0.65 11.23
C ASN A 253 16.38 -0.27 10.00
N ASN A 254 15.90 -1.25 9.21
CA ASN A 254 15.04 -0.95 8.07
C ASN A 254 13.59 -0.74 8.57
N ASN A 255 13.05 0.46 8.33
CA ASN A 255 11.71 0.85 8.76
C ASN A 255 10.65 -0.17 8.27
N GLU A 256 10.65 -0.52 6.98
CA GLU A 256 9.59 -1.33 6.40
C GLU A 256 9.62 -2.78 6.93
N ILE A 257 10.80 -3.31 7.23
CA ILE A 257 10.92 -4.63 7.86
C ILE A 257 10.30 -4.61 9.26
N ILE A 258 10.60 -3.59 10.05
CA ILE A 258 10.06 -3.43 11.41
C ILE A 258 8.54 -3.21 11.36
N LEU A 259 8.06 -2.41 10.40
CA LEU A 259 6.64 -2.24 10.12
C LEU A 259 5.95 -3.58 9.85
N TRP A 260 6.51 -4.40 8.96
CA TRP A 260 5.95 -5.72 8.62
C TRP A 260 6.00 -6.72 9.76
N LYS A 261 7.02 -6.64 10.64
CA LYS A 261 6.99 -7.39 11.91
C LYS A 261 5.81 -6.98 12.78
N GLY A 262 5.60 -5.67 12.95
CA GLY A 262 4.44 -5.15 13.70
C GLY A 262 3.10 -5.64 13.13
N ILE A 263 2.98 -5.69 11.80
CA ILE A 263 1.80 -6.24 11.12
C ILE A 263 1.62 -7.72 11.48
N LEU A 264 2.65 -8.55 11.35
CA LEU A 264 2.54 -9.98 11.67
C LEU A 264 2.16 -10.22 13.14
N GLU A 265 2.76 -9.50 14.09
CA GLU A 265 2.41 -9.59 15.51
C GLU A 265 0.92 -9.25 15.75
N HIS A 266 0.40 -8.23 15.07
CA HIS A 266 -1.02 -7.89 15.15
C HIS A 266 -1.92 -9.06 14.73
N PHE A 267 -1.62 -9.68 13.59
CA PHE A 267 -2.41 -10.80 13.05
C PHE A 267 -2.29 -12.11 13.84
N GLU A 268 -1.32 -12.17 14.75
CA GLU A 268 -1.17 -13.26 15.72
C GLU A 268 -1.81 -12.93 17.09
N GLY A 269 -2.35 -11.71 17.25
CA GLY A 269 -3.03 -11.27 18.47
C GLY A 269 -2.12 -10.57 19.48
N ASN A 270 -0.83 -10.40 19.17
CA ASN A 270 0.17 -9.78 20.04
C ASN A 270 0.12 -8.25 19.91
N ASN A 271 -1.00 -7.64 20.32
CA ASN A 271 -1.27 -6.21 20.10
C ASN A 271 -0.25 -5.27 20.76
N GLU A 272 0.22 -5.57 21.97
CA GLU A 272 1.21 -4.74 22.67
C GLU A 272 2.54 -4.70 21.91
N GLN A 273 3.05 -5.87 21.54
CA GLN A 273 4.30 -6.01 20.77
C GLN A 273 4.17 -5.37 19.38
N SER A 274 3.00 -5.52 18.74
CA SER A 274 2.69 -4.89 17.47
C SER A 274 2.78 -3.36 17.55
N CYS A 275 2.17 -2.75 18.57
CA CYS A 275 2.22 -1.31 18.77
C CYS A 275 3.63 -0.79 19.07
N GLN A 276 4.45 -1.57 19.78
CA GLN A 276 5.87 -1.25 19.95
C GLN A 276 6.61 -1.24 18.60
N TYR A 277 6.40 -2.22 17.73
CA TYR A 277 7.03 -2.22 16.41
C TYR A 277 6.55 -1.07 15.52
N PHE A 278 5.28 -0.66 15.60
CA PHE A 278 4.80 0.51 14.85
C PHE A 278 5.39 1.82 15.37
N LEU A 279 5.55 1.97 16.69
CA LEU A 279 6.26 3.07 17.31
C LEU A 279 7.70 3.14 16.79
N ASP A 280 8.43 2.03 16.85
CA ASP A 280 9.82 1.93 16.43
C ASP A 280 9.97 2.27 14.94
N SER A 281 9.11 1.70 14.09
CA SER A 281 9.07 1.98 12.65
C SER A 281 8.81 3.47 12.35
N TYR A 282 7.87 4.09 13.06
CA TYR A 282 7.56 5.51 12.91
C TYR A 282 8.74 6.41 13.31
N PHE A 283 9.47 6.06 14.37
CA PHE A 283 10.63 6.85 14.80
C PHE A 283 11.86 6.65 13.92
N LEU A 284 11.99 5.49 13.27
CA LEU A 284 13.01 5.27 12.24
C LEU A 284 12.76 6.12 10.99
N ASP A 285 11.49 6.25 10.58
CA ASP A 285 11.11 7.08 9.45
C ASP A 285 9.74 7.75 9.64
N LYS A 286 9.77 9.00 10.11
CA LYS A 286 8.57 9.83 10.30
C LYS A 286 7.94 10.28 8.99
N LYS A 287 8.62 10.08 7.85
CA LYS A 287 8.10 10.33 6.51
C LYS A 287 7.54 9.06 5.88
N ASN A 288 7.36 7.98 6.62
CA ASN A 288 6.60 6.83 6.13
C ASN A 288 5.11 6.96 6.52
N PRO A 289 4.18 7.15 5.56
CA PRO A 289 2.75 7.25 5.87
C PRO A 289 2.16 5.95 6.42
N TYR A 290 2.73 4.79 6.08
CA TYR A 290 2.31 3.50 6.62
C TYR A 290 2.65 3.35 8.10
N SER A 291 3.86 3.73 8.48
CA SER A 291 4.29 3.73 9.89
C SER A 291 3.48 4.72 10.71
N ALA A 292 3.25 5.93 10.19
CA ALA A 292 2.43 6.94 10.85
C ALA A 292 0.98 6.46 11.05
N HIS A 293 0.36 5.86 10.01
CA HIS A 293 -0.97 5.28 10.11
C HIS A 293 -1.05 4.21 11.22
N ASN A 294 -0.18 3.21 11.19
CA ASN A 294 -0.26 2.08 12.12
C ASN A 294 0.07 2.48 13.57
N TYR A 295 0.98 3.44 13.76
CA TYR A 295 1.24 3.98 15.09
C TYR A 295 0.06 4.82 15.60
N SER A 296 -0.52 5.69 14.76
CA SER A 296 -1.74 6.43 15.10
C SER A 296 -2.91 5.52 15.44
N TYR A 297 -3.03 4.37 14.78
CA TYR A 297 -4.04 3.36 15.13
C TYR A 297 -3.85 2.88 16.57
N CYS A 298 -2.62 2.53 16.97
CA CYS A 298 -2.32 2.15 18.36
C CYS A 298 -2.66 3.28 19.35
N LEU A 299 -2.28 4.52 19.04
CA LEU A 299 -2.61 5.67 19.88
C LEU A 299 -4.13 5.87 20.05
N ILE A 300 -4.91 5.68 18.98
CA ILE A 300 -6.39 5.74 19.05
C ILE A 300 -6.94 4.63 19.95
N LYS A 301 -6.41 3.40 19.83
CA LYS A 301 -6.82 2.27 20.68
C LYS A 301 -6.53 2.51 22.15
N ASP A 302 -5.42 3.20 22.44
CA ASP A 302 -5.04 3.62 23.79
C ASP A 302 -5.69 4.94 24.23
N SER A 303 -6.65 5.47 23.45
CA SER A 303 -7.34 6.75 23.72
C SER A 303 -6.41 7.97 23.83
N GLN A 304 -5.20 7.90 23.28
CA GLN A 304 -4.25 9.01 23.19
C GLN A 304 -4.54 9.88 21.95
N PHE A 305 -5.74 10.49 21.93
CA PHE A 305 -6.29 11.14 20.73
C PHE A 305 -5.47 12.33 20.24
N GLU A 306 -4.91 13.15 21.14
CA GLU A 306 -4.12 14.32 20.78
C GLU A 306 -2.81 13.93 20.09
N LYS A 307 -2.11 12.92 20.62
CA LYS A 307 -0.90 12.39 19.98
C LYS A 307 -1.21 11.75 18.63
N ALA A 308 -2.30 10.98 18.54
CA ALA A 308 -2.72 10.38 17.27
C ALA A 308 -3.01 11.47 16.21
N ASN A 309 -3.61 12.59 16.65
CA ASN A 309 -3.90 13.75 15.82
C ASN A 309 -2.62 14.39 15.28
N GLU A 310 -1.63 14.63 16.14
CA GLU A 310 -0.33 15.21 15.76
C GLU A 310 0.39 14.36 14.71
N VAL A 311 0.46 13.04 14.93
CA VAL A 311 1.10 12.11 14.00
C VAL A 311 0.38 12.10 12.65
N LEU A 312 -0.96 12.08 12.65
CA LEU A 312 -1.75 12.09 11.42
C LEU A 312 -1.66 13.41 10.66
N GLU A 313 -1.69 14.56 11.34
CA GLU A 313 -1.56 15.87 10.68
C GLU A 313 -0.19 16.00 9.99
N LEU A 314 0.88 15.58 10.66
CA LEU A 314 2.21 15.56 10.05
C LEU A 314 2.25 14.64 8.82
N ALA A 315 1.68 13.44 8.93
CA ALA A 315 1.65 12.49 7.81
C ALA A 315 0.81 13.02 6.64
N ILE A 316 -0.35 13.62 6.89
CA ILE A 316 -1.24 14.20 5.86
C ILE A 316 -0.56 15.39 5.18
N SER A 317 0.13 16.24 5.94
CA SER A 317 0.89 17.37 5.38
C SER A 317 1.98 16.90 4.41
N ASN A 318 2.67 15.80 4.72
CA ASN A 318 3.70 15.22 3.86
C ASN A 318 3.11 14.40 2.70
N PHE A 319 1.93 13.80 2.88
CA PHE A 319 1.30 12.87 1.92
C PHE A 319 -0.19 13.19 1.73
N PRO A 320 -0.54 14.36 1.17
CA PRO A 320 -1.93 14.82 1.06
C PRO A 320 -2.79 13.97 0.13
N SER A 321 -2.18 13.16 -0.73
CA SER A 321 -2.89 12.24 -1.63
C SER A 321 -3.08 10.84 -1.02
N ASN A 322 -2.57 10.57 0.18
CA ASN A 322 -2.73 9.26 0.83
C ASN A 322 -4.09 9.14 1.53
N ALA A 323 -5.03 8.48 0.85
CA ALA A 323 -6.39 8.29 1.34
C ALA A 323 -6.46 7.64 2.74
N HIS A 324 -5.62 6.65 3.03
CA HIS A 324 -5.70 5.90 4.29
C HIS A 324 -5.44 6.75 5.53
N LEU A 325 -4.65 7.82 5.40
CA LEU A 325 -4.46 8.79 6.48
C LEU A 325 -5.77 9.50 6.84
N TYR A 326 -6.57 9.88 5.83
CA TYR A 326 -7.89 10.49 6.04
C TYR A 326 -8.93 9.49 6.58
N TYR A 327 -8.84 8.23 6.16
CA TYR A 327 -9.67 7.16 6.74
C TYR A 327 -9.44 7.08 8.25
N LEU A 328 -8.17 6.97 8.68
CA LEU A 328 -7.83 6.83 10.10
C LEU A 328 -8.08 8.12 10.87
N LYS A 329 -7.89 9.29 10.23
CA LYS A 329 -8.31 10.57 10.79
C LYS A 329 -9.81 10.59 11.10
N GLY A 330 -10.66 10.13 10.19
CA GLY A 330 -12.09 10.03 10.46
C GLY A 330 -12.42 9.07 11.61
N VAL A 331 -11.68 7.97 11.74
CA VAL A 331 -11.79 7.04 12.89
C VAL A 331 -11.40 7.73 14.20
N LEU A 332 -10.29 8.48 14.22
CA LEU A 332 -9.84 9.27 15.37
C LEU A 332 -10.91 10.28 15.79
N GLU A 333 -11.39 11.09 14.85
CA GLU A 333 -12.40 12.13 15.11
C GLU A 333 -13.70 11.54 15.65
N ASN A 334 -14.13 10.42 15.08
CA ASN A 334 -15.32 9.71 15.55
C ASN A 334 -15.12 9.15 16.96
N SER A 335 -13.94 8.61 17.26
CA SER A 335 -13.62 8.02 18.57
C SER A 335 -13.59 9.07 19.69
N ARG A 336 -13.22 10.31 19.37
CA ARG A 336 -13.26 11.46 20.31
C ARG A 336 -14.56 12.27 20.26
N GLY A 337 -15.62 11.75 19.62
CA GLY A 337 -16.95 12.37 19.56
C GLY A 337 -17.09 13.58 18.62
N SER A 338 -16.07 13.88 17.81
CA SER A 338 -16.06 15.01 16.87
C SER A 338 -16.67 14.61 15.51
N PHE A 339 -17.97 14.32 15.49
CA PHE A 339 -18.65 13.73 14.32
C PHE A 339 -18.56 14.58 13.04
N SER A 340 -18.64 15.91 13.14
CA SER A 340 -18.48 16.81 11.99
C SER A 340 -17.08 16.72 11.37
N ALA A 341 -16.04 16.62 12.19
CA ALA A 341 -14.66 16.45 11.73
C ALA A 341 -14.42 15.05 11.14
N ALA A 342 -15.06 14.02 11.73
CA ALA A 342 -15.05 12.66 11.20
C ALA A 342 -15.65 12.60 9.79
N GLN A 343 -16.81 13.22 9.61
CA GLN A 343 -17.48 13.32 8.32
C GLN A 343 -16.59 13.97 7.25
N LYS A 344 -15.96 15.11 7.56
CA LYS A 344 -15.04 15.79 6.63
C LYS A 344 -13.87 14.90 6.22
N SER A 345 -13.26 14.21 7.19
CA SER A 345 -12.12 13.33 6.94
C SER A 345 -12.50 12.14 6.05
N TRP A 346 -13.66 11.53 6.28
CA TRP A 346 -14.15 10.44 5.45
C TRP A 346 -14.63 10.88 4.07
N GLN A 347 -15.12 12.11 3.92
CA GLN A 347 -15.38 12.71 2.60
C GLN A 347 -14.08 12.91 1.81
N ALA A 348 -13.02 13.40 2.47
CA ALA A 348 -11.69 13.51 1.86
C ALA A 348 -11.17 12.13 1.43
N TYR A 349 -11.30 11.12 2.28
CA TYR A 349 -11.00 9.72 1.94
C TYR A 349 -11.72 9.27 0.66
N LEU A 350 -13.05 9.40 0.59
CA LEU A 350 -13.84 9.01 -0.58
C LEU A 350 -13.47 9.78 -1.85
N SER A 351 -12.98 11.02 -1.73
CA SER A 351 -12.54 11.81 -2.89
C SER A 351 -11.22 11.32 -3.51
N LEU A 352 -10.44 10.52 -2.78
CA LEU A 352 -9.12 10.02 -3.16
C LEU A 352 -9.13 8.55 -3.63
N ILE A 353 -10.27 7.89 -3.60
CA ILE A 353 -10.41 6.45 -3.94
C ILE A 353 -11.49 6.22 -4.99
N ASP A 354 -11.56 4.99 -5.53
CA ASP A 354 -12.72 4.55 -6.32
C ASP A 354 -13.57 3.51 -5.59
N GLU A 355 -14.69 3.14 -6.21
CA GLU A 355 -15.68 2.21 -5.67
C GLU A 355 -15.18 0.78 -5.44
N ASN A 356 -14.02 0.41 -5.99
CA ASN A 356 -13.40 -0.89 -5.76
C ASN A 356 -12.59 -0.95 -4.46
N ASP A 357 -12.41 0.18 -3.77
CA ASP A 357 -11.74 0.16 -2.47
C ASP A 357 -12.52 -0.70 -1.47
N PRO A 358 -11.85 -1.62 -0.76
CA PRO A 358 -12.50 -2.46 0.25
C PRO A 358 -13.33 -1.68 1.29
N ASN A 359 -12.94 -0.45 1.63
CA ASN A 359 -13.63 0.36 2.63
C ASN A 359 -14.64 1.35 2.04
N TYR A 360 -14.76 1.48 0.71
CA TYR A 360 -15.66 2.44 0.06
C TYR A 360 -17.09 2.32 0.60
N LYS A 361 -17.66 1.11 0.53
CA LYS A 361 -19.04 0.82 0.95
C LYS A 361 -19.26 1.07 2.44
N ILE A 362 -18.26 0.73 3.26
CA ILE A 362 -18.32 0.89 4.72
C ILE A 362 -18.37 2.38 5.08
N ILE A 363 -17.48 3.18 4.49
CA ILE A 363 -17.43 4.63 4.75
C ILE A 363 -18.66 5.33 4.19
N TYR A 364 -19.09 4.97 2.98
CA TYR A 364 -20.31 5.52 2.39
C TYR A 364 -21.54 5.27 3.28
N PHE A 365 -21.67 4.04 3.80
CA PHE A 365 -22.73 3.69 4.75
C PHE A 365 -22.63 4.51 6.05
N LYS A 366 -21.45 4.60 6.67
CA LYS A 366 -21.25 5.43 7.88
C LYS A 366 -21.66 6.88 7.67
N LEU A 367 -21.29 7.48 6.54
CA LEU A 367 -21.65 8.86 6.20
C LEU A 367 -23.17 9.02 6.04
N SER A 368 -23.87 8.05 5.43
CA SER A 368 -25.33 8.09 5.31
C SER A 368 -26.04 8.08 6.68
N GLN A 369 -25.51 7.34 7.65
CA GLN A 369 -26.05 7.29 9.02
C GLN A 369 -25.88 8.64 9.74
N MET A 370 -24.72 9.27 9.58
CA MET A 370 -24.43 10.58 10.18
C MET A 370 -25.34 11.70 9.64
N VAL A 371 -25.73 11.62 8.37
CA VAL A 371 -26.69 12.57 7.78
C VAL A 371 -28.10 12.36 8.33
N TYR A 372 -28.48 11.10 8.60
CA TYR A 372 -29.79 10.77 9.14
C TYR A 372 -29.94 11.16 10.62
N SER A 373 -28.88 11.04 11.42
CA SER A 373 -28.89 11.43 12.84
C SER A 373 -28.92 12.95 13.08
N ASN A 374 -28.63 13.76 12.05
CA ASN A 374 -28.63 15.22 12.12
C ASN A 374 -29.94 15.86 11.61
N LYS A 375 -30.95 15.06 11.24
CA LYS A 375 -32.31 15.48 10.91
C LYS A 375 -33.26 15.08 12.03
#